data_AF-A0A151QXY1-F1
#
_entry.id   AF-A0A151QXY1-F1
#
_cell.length_a   1.000
_cell.length_b   1.000
_cell.length_c   1.000
_cell.angle_alpha   90.00
_cell.angle_beta   90.00
_cell.angle_gamma   90.00
#
_symmetry.space_group_name_H-M   'P 1'
#
loop_
_entity.id
_entity.type
_entity.pdbx_description
1 polymer ?
#
loop_
_entity_poly.entity_id
_entity_poly.type
_entity_poly.pdbx_seq_one_letter_code
_entity_poly.pdbx_strand_id
1 'polypeptide(L)' 'MNGRATCGGELRDHQSVFITGFAAKIGICSITAAELWAIHLGLDLACRRGFMNILIESDSKVAIDLIINGCH' A
#
# COMPACT_ATOMS: atom_id res chain seq x y z
N MET A 1 -0.06 -18.30 6.10
CA MET A 1 -1.32 -18.42 6.87
C MET A 1 -2.25 -17.32 6.40
N ASN A 2 -3.54 -17.62 6.18
CA ASN A 2 -4.54 -16.66 5.73
C ASN A 2 -5.51 -16.36 6.88
N GLY A 3 -5.96 -15.11 6.99
CA GLY A 3 -6.89 -14.67 8.03
C GLY A 3 -7.71 -13.49 7.56
N ARG A 4 -8.72 -13.10 8.34
CA ARG A 4 -9.46 -11.86 8.09
C ARG A 4 -8.47 -10.69 8.13
N ALA A 5 -8.47 -9.89 7.08
CA ALA A 5 -7.49 -8.85 6.87
C ALA A 5 -8.13 -7.50 6.57
N THR A 6 -7.45 -6.48 7.05
CA THR A 6 -7.65 -5.08 6.71
C THR A 6 -6.31 -4.53 6.26
N CYS A 7 -6.33 -3.48 5.44
CA CYS A 7 -5.13 -2.73 5.10
C CYS A 7 -5.41 -1.24 5.22
N GLY A 8 -4.38 -0.44 5.20
CA GLY A 8 -4.48 1.01 5.23
C GLY A 8 -3.13 1.66 4.95
N GLY A 9 -3.15 2.98 4.88
CA GLY A 9 -1.95 3.77 4.63
C GLY A 9 -2.23 5.26 4.67
N GLU A 10 -1.17 6.03 4.58
CA GLU A 10 -1.22 7.49 4.56
C GLU A 10 -0.51 8.02 3.32
N LEU A 11 -1.03 9.11 2.78
CA LEU A 11 -0.35 9.92 1.78
C LEU A 11 0.20 11.15 2.51
N ARG A 12 1.48 11.42 2.28
CA ARG A 12 2.18 12.58 2.81
C ARG A 12 2.80 13.36 1.65
N ASP A 13 2.97 14.66 1.83
CA ASP A 13 3.74 15.47 0.90
C ASP A 13 5.26 15.25 1.12
N HIS A 14 6.08 15.92 0.31
CA HIS A 14 7.54 15.81 0.39
C HIS A 14 8.15 16.42 1.67
N GLN A 15 7.36 17.12 2.49
CA GLN A 15 7.72 17.63 3.82
C GLN A 15 7.20 16.71 4.94
N SER A 16 6.74 15.51 4.57
CA SER A 16 6.11 14.54 5.48
C SER A 16 4.82 15.06 6.13
N VAL A 17 4.19 16.08 5.54
CA VAL A 17 2.89 16.59 6.02
C VAL A 17 1.79 15.65 5.54
N PHE A 18 0.95 15.22 6.48
CA PHE A 18 -0.20 14.38 6.17
C PHE A 18 -1.17 15.07 5.21
N ILE A 19 -1.51 14.38 4.12
CA ILE A 19 -2.51 14.82 3.14
C ILE A 19 -3.83 14.09 3.41
N THR A 20 -3.78 12.75 3.48
CA THR A 20 -4.96 11.91 3.70
C THR A 20 -4.56 10.50 4.12
N GLY A 21 -5.49 9.76 4.72
CA GLY A 21 -5.31 8.36 5.11
C GLY A 21 -6.47 7.52 4.60
N PHE A 22 -6.24 6.21 4.49
CA PHE A 22 -7.26 5.26 4.07
C PHE A 22 -7.17 3.97 4.87
N ALA A 23 -8.30 3.28 4.97
CA ALA A 23 -8.39 1.93 5.50
C ALA A 23 -9.44 1.15 4.71
N ALA A 24 -9.19 -0.13 4.48
CA ALA A 24 -10.10 -1.00 3.73
C ALA A 24 -10.13 -2.40 4.33
N LYS A 25 -11.32 -3.00 4.33
CA LYS A 25 -11.50 -4.43 4.60
C LYS A 25 -11.25 -5.20 3.30
N ILE A 26 -10.32 -6.15 3.33
CA ILE A 26 -9.83 -6.86 2.12
C ILE A 26 -10.10 -8.37 2.17
N GLY A 27 -11.02 -8.79 3.03
CA GLY A 27 -11.50 -10.17 3.09
C GLY A 27 -10.55 -11.08 3.86
N ILE A 28 -10.31 -12.29 3.33
CA ILE A 28 -9.39 -13.27 3.92
C ILE A 28 -8.19 -13.40 3.00
N CYS A 29 -7.00 -13.04 3.48
CA CYS A 29 -5.77 -13.14 2.69
C CYS A 29 -4.55 -13.36 3.59
N SER A 30 -3.39 -13.55 2.97
CA SER A 30 -2.10 -13.57 3.67
C SER A 30 -1.67 -12.16 4.07
N ILE A 31 -0.69 -12.07 4.97
CA ILE A 31 -0.08 -10.79 5.36
C ILE A 31 0.52 -10.09 4.12
N THR A 32 1.30 -10.80 3.31
CA THR A 32 1.88 -10.24 2.08
C THR A 32 0.82 -9.72 1.12
N ALA A 33 -0.31 -10.42 0.97
CA ALA A 33 -1.41 -9.94 0.15
C ALA A 33 -2.05 -8.67 0.74
N ALA A 34 -2.16 -8.57 2.07
CA ALA A 34 -2.68 -7.36 2.72
C ALA A 34 -1.81 -6.14 2.47
N GLU A 35 -0.48 -6.30 2.52
CA GLU A 35 0.49 -5.26 2.22
C GLU A 35 0.43 -4.82 0.75
N LEU A 36 0.35 -5.77 -0.19
CA LEU A 36 0.19 -5.45 -1.61
C LEU A 36 -1.13 -4.71 -1.89
N TRP A 37 -2.22 -5.06 -1.18
CA TRP A 37 -3.47 -4.32 -1.25
C TRP A 37 -3.35 -2.90 -0.69
N ALA A 38 -2.63 -2.71 0.42
CA ALA A 38 -2.35 -1.38 0.98
C ALA A 38 -1.66 -0.50 -0.06
N ILE A 39 -0.60 -1.01 -0.70
CA ILE A 39 0.16 -0.30 -1.73
C ILE A 39 -0.71 0.02 -2.95
N HIS A 40 -1.49 -0.96 -3.43
CA HIS A 40 -2.38 -0.77 -4.56
C HIS A 40 -3.42 0.34 -4.31
N LEU A 41 -4.08 0.31 -3.15
CA LEU A 41 -5.06 1.33 -2.78
C LEU A 41 -4.43 2.70 -2.57
N GLY A 42 -3.25 2.76 -1.95
CA GLY A 42 -2.50 4.01 -1.79
C GLY A 42 -2.12 4.65 -3.13
N LEU A 43 -1.69 3.84 -4.10
CA LEU A 43 -1.37 4.30 -5.46
C LEU A 43 -2.61 4.74 -6.23
N ASP A 44 -3.70 3.97 -6.22
CA ASP A 44 -4.97 4.37 -6.85
C ASP A 44 -5.47 5.70 -6.27
N LEU A 45 -5.38 5.86 -4.94
CA LEU A 45 -5.76 7.08 -4.24
C LEU A 45 -4.89 8.29 -4.63
N ALA A 46 -3.58 8.09 -4.79
CA ALA A 46 -2.65 9.13 -5.20
C ALA A 46 -2.87 9.54 -6.67
N CYS A 47 -3.01 8.55 -7.56
CA CYS A 47 -3.28 8.76 -8.99
C CYS A 47 -4.61 9.50 -9.21
N ARG A 48 -5.69 9.13 -8.49
CA ARG A 48 -6.98 9.84 -8.56
C ARG A 48 -6.91 11.29 -8.09
N ARG A 49 -5.90 11.65 -7.28
CA ARG A 49 -5.61 13.02 -6.85
C ARG A 49 -4.63 13.76 -7.78
N GLY A 50 -4.14 13.11 -8.84
CA GLY A 50 -3.21 13.71 -9.80
C GLY A 50 -1.75 13.72 -9.33
N PHE A 51 -1.40 12.96 -8.29
CA PHE A 51 0.00 12.79 -7.90
C PHE A 51 0.68 11.76 -8.81
N MET A 52 1.81 12.15 -9.41
CA MET A 52 2.55 11.32 -10.37
C MET A 52 3.95 10.93 -9.89
N ASN A 53 4.55 11.71 -8.99
CA ASN A 53 5.84 11.41 -8.40
C ASN A 53 5.63 10.87 -6.97
N ILE A 54 5.62 9.55 -6.83
CA ILE A 54 5.22 8.86 -5.61
C ILE A 54 6.39 8.02 -5.08
N LEU A 55 6.74 8.24 -3.82
CA LEU A 55 7.59 7.34 -3.04
C LEU A 55 6.70 6.42 -2.21
N ILE A 56 6.93 5.11 -2.30
CA ILE A 56 6.20 4.09 -1.53
C ILE A 56 7.08 3.65 -0.36
N GLU A 57 6.52 3.72 0.85
CA GLU A 57 7.14 3.19 2.07
C GLU A 57 6.30 2.04 2.60
N SER A 58 6.94 0.91 2.94
CA SER A 58 6.30 -0.25 3.58
C SER A 58 7.32 -0.93 4.50
N ASP A 59 6.86 -1.46 5.62
CA ASP A 59 7.63 -2.29 6.54
C ASP A 59 7.77 -3.75 6.04
N SER A 60 7.03 -4.10 4.98
CA SER A 60 7.06 -5.43 4.37
C SER A 60 8.07 -5.50 3.24
N LYS A 61 9.29 -5.91 3.58
CA LYS A 61 10.34 -6.21 2.59
C LYS A 61 9.87 -7.19 1.51
N VAL A 62 9.06 -8.18 1.88
CA VAL A 62 8.51 -9.17 0.93
C VAL A 62 7.59 -8.50 -0.10
N ALA A 63 6.73 -7.57 0.32
CA ALA A 63 5.85 -6.86 -0.60
C ALA A 63 6.66 -5.99 -1.58
N ILE A 64 7.66 -5.27 -1.08
CA ILE A 64 8.56 -4.45 -1.91
C ILE A 64 9.35 -5.32 -2.89
N ASP A 65 9.94 -6.43 -2.42
CA ASP A 65 10.72 -7.34 -3.28
C ASP A 65 9.85 -7.96 -4.38
N LEU A 66 8.58 -8.29 -4.11
CA LEU A 66 7.63 -8.78 -5.13
C LEU A 66 7.26 -7.73 -6.17
N ILE A 67 7.12 -6.46 -5.77
CA ILE A 67 6.83 -5.36 -6.71
C ILE A 67 8.02 -5.11 -7.62
N ILE A 68 9.23 -5.13 -7.07
CA ILE A 68 10.46 -4.80 -7.81
C ILE A 68 10.87 -5.97 -8.72
N ASN A 69 10.82 -7.21 -8.21
CA ASN A 69 11.40 -8.38 -8.87
C ASN A 69 10.35 -9.33 -9.47
N GLY A 70 9.07 -9.18 -9.13
CA GLY A 70 8.01 -10.08 -9.54
C GLY A 70 7.90 -11.35 -8.69
N CYS A 71 7.03 -12.28 -9.11
CA CYS A 71 6.89 -13.61 -8.53
C CYS A 71 7.76 -14.59 -9.31
N HIS A 72 8.64 -15.32 -8.62
CA HIS A 72 9.36 -16.48 -9.19
C HIS A 72 8.54 -17.76 -9.06
#